data_AF-A0A165WQR6-F1
#
_entry.id   AF-A0A165WQR6-F1
#
_cell.length_a   1.000
_cell.length_b   1.000
_cell.length_c   1.000
_cell.angle_alpha   90.00
_cell.angle_beta   90.00
_cell.angle_gamma   90.00
#
_symmetry.space_group_name_H-M   'P 1'
#
loop_
_entity.id
_entity.type
_entity.pdbx_description
1 polymer ?
#
loop_
_entity_poly.entity_id
_entity_poly.type
_entity_poly.pdbx_seq_one_letter_code
_entity_poly.pdbx_strand_id
1 'polypeptide(L)'
;YKPVALKIRPVPTTLPENYKIIRKIPVDPLLSLPTLPTSQIPEFIPGVRLTLDRWLAIKSKLQKENFLWPQEIELIGWILRQDELGLAWDDSHKGQFRSDYFEDIKFPVVEHIPWSDRNMRIAPSMHDKL
;
A
#
# COMPACT_ATOMS: atom_id res chain seq x y z
N TYR A 1 -13.11 -3.29 -31.67
CA TYR A 1 -14.00 -3.12 -30.50
C TYR A 1 -14.78 -4.42 -30.31
N LYS A 2 -14.86 -5.00 -29.10
CA LYS A 2 -15.57 -6.28 -28.89
C LYS A 2 -17.10 -6.03 -28.89
N PRO A 3 -17.91 -6.77 -29.67
CA PRO A 3 -19.35 -6.53 -29.74
C PRO A 3 -20.00 -6.73 -28.36
N VAL A 4 -21.04 -5.95 -28.06
CA VAL A 4 -21.69 -5.90 -26.73
C VAL A 4 -22.15 -7.29 -26.26
N ALA A 5 -22.62 -8.13 -27.18
CA ALA A 5 -23.04 -9.51 -26.90
C ALA A 5 -21.90 -10.44 -26.43
N LEU A 6 -20.64 -10.11 -26.75
CA LEU A 6 -19.45 -10.87 -26.33
C LEU A 6 -18.70 -10.22 -25.14
N LYS A 7 -19.31 -9.21 -24.52
CA LYS A 7 -18.72 -8.48 -23.39
C LYS A 7 -19.06 -9.23 -22.11
N ILE A 8 -18.08 -9.95 -21.57
CA ILE A 8 -18.17 -10.58 -20.25
C ILE A 8 -18.16 -9.46 -19.21
N ARG A 9 -19.22 -9.38 -18.40
CA ARG A 9 -19.29 -8.47 -17.25
C ARG A 9 -18.95 -9.28 -16.01
N PRO A 10 -17.98 -8.85 -15.19
CA PRO A 10 -17.76 -9.47 -13.90
C PRO A 10 -19.05 -9.35 -13.09
N VAL A 11 -19.47 -10.44 -12.46
CA VAL A 11 -20.59 -10.42 -11.52
C VAL A 11 -20.09 -9.70 -10.26
N PRO A 12 -20.75 -8.61 -9.82
CA PRO A 12 -20.40 -7.96 -8.57
C PRO A 12 -20.81 -8.87 -7.40
N THR A 13 -19.89 -9.73 -6.99
CA THR A 13 -20.02 -10.56 -5.79
C THR A 13 -19.30 -9.86 -4.62
N THR A 14 -19.85 -9.97 -3.41
CA THR A 14 -19.20 -9.47 -2.20
C THR A 14 -18.02 -10.37 -1.82
N LEU A 15 -16.88 -9.77 -1.43
CA LEU A 15 -15.74 -10.52 -0.93
C LEU A 15 -16.17 -11.23 0.37
N PRO A 16 -16.09 -12.57 0.43
CA PRO A 16 -16.58 -13.29 1.60
C PRO A 16 -15.68 -13.02 2.81
N GLU A 17 -16.28 -13.01 4.00
CA GLU A 17 -15.66 -12.48 5.22
C GLU A 17 -14.35 -13.18 5.61
N ASN A 18 -14.22 -14.46 5.27
CA ASN A 18 -13.01 -15.26 5.48
C ASN A 18 -11.78 -14.80 4.67
N TYR A 19 -11.97 -13.97 3.63
CA TYR A 19 -10.88 -13.35 2.86
C TYR A 19 -10.60 -11.91 3.30
N LYS A 20 -11.35 -11.37 4.27
CA LYS A 20 -11.14 -10.01 4.76
C LYS A 20 -9.87 -9.98 5.60
N ILE A 21 -8.95 -9.07 5.26
CA ILE A 21 -7.74 -8.84 6.04
C ILE A 21 -8.13 -8.18 7.37
N ILE A 22 -7.82 -8.86 8.48
CA ILE A 22 -8.04 -8.34 9.83
C ILE A 22 -6.73 -7.76 10.34
N ARG A 23 -6.74 -6.47 10.71
CA ARG A 23 -5.59 -5.83 11.34
C ARG A 23 -5.55 -6.19 12.83
N LYS A 24 -4.42 -6.72 13.28
CA LYS A 24 -4.12 -6.99 14.69
C LYS A 24 -3.07 -6.00 15.19
N ILE A 25 -3.17 -5.62 16.46
CA ILE A 25 -2.18 -4.76 17.12
C ILE A 25 -1.68 -5.56 18.33
N PRO A 26 -0.59 -6.34 18.16
CA PRO A 26 -0.12 -7.23 19.22
C PRO A 26 0.51 -6.48 20.40
N VAL A 27 1.08 -5.29 20.13
CA VAL A 27 1.73 -4.43 21.12
C VAL A 27 1.28 -3.00 20.86
N ASP A 28 1.08 -2.23 21.93
CA ASP A 28 0.75 -0.81 21.82
C ASP A 28 1.87 -0.06 21.07
N PRO A 29 1.58 0.53 19.89
CA PRO A 29 2.57 1.21 19.06
C PRO A 29 3.11 2.49 19.69
N LEU A 30 2.47 3.01 20.74
CA LEU A 30 2.87 4.26 21.39
C LEU A 30 4.00 4.06 22.42
N LEU A 31 4.27 2.82 22.84
CA LEU A 31 5.23 2.51 23.89
C LEU A 31 6.67 2.89 23.55
N SER A 32 7.04 2.88 22.27
CA SER A 32 8.40 3.18 21.80
C SER A 32 8.60 4.64 21.38
N LEU A 33 7.60 5.51 21.57
CA LEU A 33 7.70 6.88 21.09
C LEU A 33 8.72 7.69 21.91
N PRO A 34 9.61 8.45 21.25
CA PRO A 34 10.52 9.33 21.95
C PRO A 34 9.75 10.50 22.59
N THR A 35 10.26 10.99 23.72
CA THR A 35 9.70 12.19 24.37
C THR A 35 9.99 13.43 23.54
N LEU A 36 8.97 14.28 23.36
CA LEU A 36 9.11 15.53 22.62
C LEU A 36 9.99 16.55 23.38
N PRO A 37 10.96 17.20 22.73
CA PRO A 37 11.72 18.29 23.33
C PRO A 37 10.82 19.51 23.52
N THR A 38 10.56 19.90 24.77
CA THR A 38 9.64 21.01 25.09
C THR A 38 10.34 22.35 25.30
N SER A 39 11.61 22.35 25.74
CA SER A 39 12.32 23.57 26.12
C SER A 39 13.31 24.06 25.06
N GLN A 40 14.06 23.14 24.45
CA GLN A 40 15.06 23.49 23.45
C GLN A 40 15.10 22.42 22.36
N ILE A 41 14.77 22.85 21.14
CA ILE A 41 14.83 21.99 19.96
C ILE A 41 16.30 21.94 19.52
N PRO A 42 16.91 20.76 19.39
CA PRO A 42 18.29 20.66 18.95
C PRO A 42 18.43 21.14 17.50
N GLU A 43 19.61 21.63 17.16
CA GLU A 43 19.91 22.01 15.78
C GLU A 43 19.74 20.82 14.82
N PHE A 44 19.31 21.11 13.60
CA PHE A 44 19.06 20.07 12.60
C PHE A 44 20.37 19.43 12.15
N ILE A 45 20.49 18.12 12.39
CA ILE A 45 21.61 17.31 11.89
C ILE A 45 21.11 16.41 10.76
N PRO A 46 21.69 16.51 9.54
CA PRO A 46 21.25 15.69 8.41
C PRO A 46 21.41 14.20 8.72
N GLY A 47 20.43 13.42 8.27
CA GLY A 47 20.40 11.97 8.44
C GLY A 47 20.80 11.18 7.21
N VAL A 48 20.60 9.87 7.29
CA VAL A 48 20.89 8.95 6.17
C VAL A 48 19.89 9.18 5.04
N ARG A 49 18.61 9.34 5.37
CA ARG A 49 17.54 9.54 4.38
C ARG A 49 17.08 11.00 4.32
N LEU A 50 17.03 11.66 5.48
CA LEU A 50 16.67 13.08 5.55
C LEU A 50 17.92 13.96 5.40
N THR A 51 18.36 14.15 4.15
CA THR A 51 19.48 15.05 3.82
C THR A 51 19.11 16.51 4.02
N LEU A 52 20.12 17.39 4.14
CA LEU A 52 19.92 18.83 4.30
C LEU A 52 19.05 19.44 3.18
N ASP A 53 19.31 19.10 1.91
CA ASP A 53 18.55 19.65 0.77
C ASP A 53 17.06 19.29 0.83
N ARG A 54 16.75 18.03 1.17
CA ARG A 54 15.38 17.54 1.40
C ARG A 54 14.71 18.30 2.54
N TRP A 55 15.43 18.53 3.63
CA TRP A 55 14.92 19.31 4.75
C TRP A 55 14.65 20.77 4.37
N LEU A 56 15.58 21.44 3.67
CA LEU A 56 15.38 22.82 3.20
C LEU A 56 14.19 22.95 2.26
N ALA A 57 13.98 21.98 1.37
CA ALA A 57 12.82 21.95 0.48
C ALA A 57 11.50 21.84 1.26
N ILE A 58 11.45 21.01 2.30
CA ILE A 58 10.29 20.92 3.20
C ILE A 58 10.11 22.23 3.97
N LYS A 59 11.17 22.73 4.61
CA LYS A 59 11.16 23.95 5.43
C LYS A 59 10.65 25.14 4.63
N SER A 60 11.13 25.32 3.40
CA SER A 60 10.70 26.39 2.49
C SER A 60 9.19 26.32 2.17
N LYS A 61 8.65 25.12 1.93
CA LYS A 61 7.21 24.93 1.72
C LYS A 61 6.40 25.26 2.96
N LEU A 62 6.81 24.76 4.13
CA LEU A 62 6.11 25.02 5.40
C LEU A 62 6.11 26.52 5.74
N GLN A 63 7.23 27.21 5.53
CA GLN A 63 7.34 28.65 5.72
C GLN A 63 6.43 29.43 4.75
N LYS A 64 6.29 28.97 3.50
CA LYS A 64 5.42 29.60 2.50
C LYS A 64 3.94 29.51 2.87
N GLU A 65 3.50 28.38 3.42
CA GLU A 65 2.12 28.21 3.90
C GLU A 65 1.81 29.09 5.12
N ASN A 66 2.85 29.54 5.84
CA ASN A 66 2.77 30.44 7.00
C ASN A 66 1.77 29.98 8.09
N PHE A 67 1.53 28.67 8.16
CA PHE A 67 0.61 28.04 9.12
C PHE A 67 1.29 27.75 10.46
N LEU A 68 2.58 27.40 10.44
CA LEU A 68 3.35 26.97 11.60
C LEU A 68 4.30 28.06 12.09
N TRP A 69 4.55 28.08 13.39
CA TRP A 69 5.54 28.97 14.00
C TRP A 69 6.96 28.50 13.66
N PRO A 70 7.97 29.40 13.65
CA PRO A 70 9.35 29.02 13.34
C PRO A 70 9.86 27.85 14.22
N GLN A 71 9.47 27.83 15.49
CA GLN A 71 9.79 26.79 16.46
C GLN A 71 9.10 25.46 16.12
N GLU A 72 7.83 25.49 15.70
CA GLU A 72 7.10 24.28 15.30
C GLU A 72 7.70 23.66 14.02
N ILE A 73 8.17 24.50 13.10
CA ILE A 73 8.88 24.04 11.90
C ILE A 73 10.17 23.31 12.31
N GLU A 74 10.93 23.84 13.26
CA GLU A 74 12.13 23.17 13.78
C GLU A 74 11.78 21.85 14.48
N LEU A 75 10.69 21.82 15.24
CA LEU A 75 10.19 20.60 15.89
C LEU A 75 9.84 19.52 14.87
N ILE A 76 9.18 19.89 13.76
CA ILE A 76 8.90 18.95 12.66
C ILE A 76 10.20 18.39 12.08
N GLY A 77 11.22 19.23 11.90
CA GLY A 77 12.54 18.79 11.45
C GLY A 77 13.13 17.73 12.37
N TRP A 78 13.00 17.92 13.68
CA TRP A 78 13.43 16.94 14.67
C TRP A 78 12.61 15.64 14.60
N ILE A 79 11.28 15.72 14.50
CA ILE A 79 10.39 14.54 14.40
C ILE A 79 10.74 13.72 13.16
N LEU A 80 10.81 14.36 11.99
CA LEU A 80 11.16 13.69 10.73
C LEU A 80 12.56 13.06 10.78
N ARG A 81 13.47 13.65 11.56
CA ARG A 81 14.82 13.11 11.75
C ARG A 81 14.83 11.86 12.62
N GLN A 82 14.01 11.81 13.67
CA GLN A 82 13.84 10.61 14.51
C GLN A 82 13.22 9.46 13.69
N ASP A 83 12.22 9.78 12.87
CA ASP A 83 11.45 8.79 12.11
C ASP A 83 11.98 8.59 10.67
N GLU A 84 13.24 8.95 10.39
CA GLU A 84 13.75 9.04 9.01
C GLU A 84 13.67 7.71 8.25
N LEU A 85 13.76 6.58 8.96
CA LEU A 85 13.70 5.23 8.39
C LEU A 85 12.26 4.81 8.00
N GLY A 86 11.25 5.48 8.55
CA GLY A 86 9.86 5.33 8.14
C GLY A 86 9.53 6.08 6.86
N LEU A 87 10.35 7.08 6.48
CA LEU A 87 10.13 7.89 5.29
C LEU A 87 10.73 7.19 4.05
N ALA A 88 9.92 7.09 3.00
CA ALA A 88 10.33 6.60 1.70
C ALA A 88 10.49 7.78 0.72
N TRP A 89 11.71 7.98 0.23
CA TRP A 89 12.03 9.01 -0.77
C TRP A 89 12.14 8.45 -2.18
N ASP A 90 12.51 7.17 -2.28
CA ASP A 90 12.73 6.42 -3.50
C ASP A 90 12.12 5.03 -3.28
N ASP A 91 11.83 4.29 -4.36
CA ASP A 91 11.23 2.96 -4.27
C ASP A 91 12.11 1.95 -3.50
N SER A 92 13.41 2.17 -3.41
CA SER A 92 14.33 1.38 -2.59
C SER A 92 14.08 1.52 -1.08
N HIS A 93 13.45 2.62 -0.66
CA HIS A 93 13.14 2.91 0.73
C HIS A 93 11.73 2.46 1.13
N LYS A 94 10.97 1.85 0.21
CA LYS A 94 9.62 1.39 0.50
C LYS A 94 9.66 0.38 1.65
N GLY A 95 8.88 0.65 2.69
CA GLY A 95 8.68 -0.28 3.79
C GLY A 95 7.72 -1.39 3.41
N GLN A 96 7.80 -2.50 4.14
CA GLN A 96 6.76 -3.53 4.15
C GLN A 96 6.01 -3.45 5.48
N PHE A 97 4.71 -3.75 5.46
CA PHE A 97 3.97 -3.90 6.71
C PHE A 97 4.51 -5.07 7.52
N ARG A 98 4.47 -4.94 8.85
CA ARG A 98 4.82 -6.04 9.77
C ARG A 98 3.85 -7.21 9.57
N SER A 99 4.39 -8.41 9.44
CA SER A 99 3.61 -9.67 9.36
C SER A 99 2.71 -9.88 10.58
N ASP A 100 3.12 -9.39 11.74
CA ASP A 100 2.34 -9.58 12.98
C ASP A 100 1.06 -8.72 13.01
N TYR A 101 1.00 -7.68 12.17
CA TYR A 101 -0.14 -6.76 12.10
C TYR A 101 -1.19 -7.23 11.10
N PHE A 102 -0.78 -7.91 10.04
CA PHE A 102 -1.63 -8.31 8.93
C PHE A 102 -1.36 -9.75 8.58
N GLU A 103 -2.42 -10.56 8.59
CA GLU A 103 -2.35 -11.92 8.06
C GLU A 103 -2.10 -11.92 6.55
N ASP A 104 -1.55 -13.03 6.05
CA ASP A 104 -1.30 -13.22 4.63
C ASP A 104 -2.58 -13.06 3.81
N ILE A 105 -2.47 -12.33 2.71
CA ILE A 105 -3.57 -12.10 1.79
C ILE A 105 -3.94 -13.42 1.13
N LYS A 106 -5.19 -13.85 1.33
CA LYS A 106 -5.78 -14.98 0.61
C LYS A 106 -6.56 -14.44 -0.58
N PHE A 107 -6.20 -14.89 -1.78
CA PHE A 107 -6.98 -14.55 -2.98
C PHE A 107 -8.13 -15.55 -3.11
N PRO A 108 -9.39 -15.09 -3.24
CA PRO A 108 -10.50 -15.99 -3.54
C PRO A 108 -10.29 -16.56 -4.95
N VAL A 109 -10.10 -17.88 -5.03
CA VAL A 109 -10.00 -18.59 -6.31
C VAL A 109 -11.38 -19.18 -6.61
N VAL A 110 -11.90 -18.89 -7.80
CA VAL A 110 -13.09 -19.57 -8.33
C VAL A 110 -12.62 -20.84 -9.01
N GLU A 111 -13.24 -21.98 -8.71
CA GLU A 111 -12.95 -23.23 -9.40
C GLU A 111 -13.08 -23.04 -10.92
N HIS A 112 -12.02 -23.36 -11.64
CA HIS A 112 -12.03 -23.30 -13.08
C HIS A 112 -12.91 -24.42 -13.62
N ILE A 113 -14.01 -24.07 -14.28
CA ILE A 113 -14.81 -25.02 -15.03
C ILE A 113 -14.08 -25.25 -16.37
N PRO A 114 -13.55 -26.46 -16.64
CA PRO A 114 -12.94 -26.73 -17.93
C PRO A 114 -13.96 -26.48 -19.03
N TRP A 115 -13.53 -25.78 -20.09
CA TRP A 115 -14.36 -25.62 -21.28
C TRP A 115 -14.58 -27.00 -21.89
N SER A 116 -15.74 -27.59 -21.63
CA SER A 116 -16.20 -28.78 -22.32
C SER A 116 -16.99 -28.33 -23.54
N ASP A 117 -16.37 -28.37 -24.72
CA ASP A 117 -17.17 -28.35 -25.95
C ASP A 117 -18.04 -29.59 -25.96
N ARG A 118 -19.33 -29.42 -26.23
CA ARG A 118 -20.18 -30.58 -26.53
C ARG A 118 -19.59 -31.22 -27.78
N ASN A 119 -19.36 -32.54 -27.77
CA ASN A 119 -19.00 -33.26 -29.00
C ASN A 119 -20.00 -32.88 -30.09
N MET A 120 -19.53 -32.19 -31.13
CA MET A 120 -20.35 -31.89 -32.28
C MET A 120 -20.82 -33.21 -32.86
N ARG A 121 -22.13 -33.37 -33.04
CA ARG A 121 -22.65 -34.56 -33.70
C ARG A 121 -22.04 -34.61 -35.09
N ILE A 122 -21.42 -35.74 -35.40
CA ILE A 122 -20.94 -36.03 -36.75
C ILE A 122 -22.16 -36.03 -37.67
N ALA A 123 -22.04 -35.42 -38.85
CA ALA A 123 -23.16 -35.40 -39.80
C ALA A 123 -23.51 -36.84 -40.24
N PRO A 124 -24.80 -37.18 -40.43
CA PRO A 124 -25.24 -38.52 -40.82
C PRO A 124 -24.46 -39.10 -42.02
N SER A 125 -24.19 -38.26 -43.03
CA SER A 125 -23.46 -38.64 -44.26
C SER A 125 -21.98 -38.99 -44.07
N MET A 126 -21.40 -38.73 -42.90
CA MET A 126 -19.99 -39.06 -42.59
C MET A 126 -19.83 -40.31 -41.74
N HIS A 127 -20.93 -40.96 -41.32
CA HIS A 127 -20.86 -42.20 -40.53
C HIS A 127 -20.33 -43.38 -41.36
N ASP A 128 -20.62 -43.41 -42.67
CA ASP A 128 -20.20 -44.47 -43.57
C ASP A 128 -18.67 -44.48 -43.86
N LYS A 129 -17.95 -43.43 -43.44
CA LYS A 129 -16.51 -43.23 -43.72
C LYS A 129 -15.61 -43.30 -42.48
N LEU A 130 -16.18 -43.62 -41.31
CA LEU A 130 -15.48 -43.82 -40.04
C LEU A 130 -15.29 -45.30 -39.78
#